data_AF-D9X881-F1
#
_entry.id   AF-D9X881-F1
#
_cell.length_a   1.000
_cell.length_b   1.000
_cell.length_c   1.000
_cell.angle_alpha   90.00
_cell.angle_beta   90.00
_cell.angle_gamma   90.00
#
_symmetry.space_group_name_H-M   'P 1'
#
loop_
_entity.id
_entity.type
_entity.pdbx_description
1 polymer ?
#
loop_
_entity_poly.entity_id
_entity_poly.type
_entity_poly.pdbx_seq_one_letter_code
_entity_poly.pdbx_strand_id
1 'polypeptide(L)'
;MNKFNHMMGDSVAQELEFLGISDPAVERSTASRLAAEGSLTSQRTFRPNGGLQPMARVPAPHRIGQPELEIEASVGTFVDDVVADKLASFLEEAEPLVYSPGTVPDPFAESPDMRVRVGIMTDGEWVWHLAWSDYVHYHRVSPPDEFLAHAAAMNYTASEISVERAMEIVEAEGLPMPETCLLPRVRSVSSESSDRLGDST
;
A
#
# COMPACT_ATOMS: atom_id res chain seq x y z
N MET A 1 5.89 34.43 -12.08
CA MET A 1 4.58 33.97 -11.60
C MET A 1 4.79 32.98 -10.45
N ASN A 2 4.29 33.37 -9.28
CA ASN A 2 4.02 32.62 -8.04
C ASN A 2 3.27 31.28 -8.27
N LYS A 3 3.32 30.22 -7.45
CA LYS A 3 2.93 30.05 -6.01
C LYS A 3 2.98 28.51 -5.74
N PHE A 4 3.33 27.89 -4.62
CA PHE A 4 3.25 28.21 -3.19
C PHE A 4 4.38 27.44 -2.47
N ASN A 5 5.38 28.16 -1.99
CA ASN A 5 6.18 27.73 -0.84
C ASN A 5 6.34 28.98 0.02
N HIS A 6 6.35 28.80 1.34
CA HIS A 6 6.64 29.80 2.38
C HIS A 6 5.45 30.59 2.97
N MET A 7 4.92 30.13 4.12
CA MET A 7 4.74 30.99 5.31
C MET A 7 4.48 30.15 6.57
N MET A 8 5.15 30.50 7.68
CA MET A 8 5.19 29.90 9.02
C MET A 8 6.25 28.78 9.14
N GLY A 9 7.49 29.00 9.58
CA GLY A 9 8.01 30.10 10.39
C GLY A 9 7.81 29.83 11.88
N ASP A 10 8.80 29.18 12.48
CA ASP A 10 9.25 29.27 13.88
C ASP A 10 8.21 29.26 15.01
N SER A 11 8.19 28.17 15.78
CA SER A 11 8.23 28.28 17.24
C SER A 11 8.73 27.00 17.88
N VAL A 12 9.98 27.03 18.33
CA VAL A 12 10.56 26.10 19.29
C VAL A 12 10.13 26.49 20.70
N ALA A 13 9.83 25.47 21.51
CA ALA A 13 9.83 25.46 22.97
C ALA A 13 8.81 26.36 23.70
N GLN A 14 7.78 25.72 24.27
CA GLN A 14 7.18 26.09 25.55
C GLN A 14 6.62 24.82 26.24
N GLU A 15 7.24 24.47 27.37
CA GLU A 15 6.65 23.90 28.60
C GLU A 15 5.75 22.65 28.48
N LEU A 16 6.05 21.46 29.02
CA LEU A 16 6.79 21.05 30.22
C LEU A 16 6.28 21.61 31.56
N GLU A 17 4.96 21.67 31.76
CA GLU A 17 4.27 21.45 33.05
C GLU A 17 2.89 20.83 32.68
N PHE A 18 2.45 19.67 33.16
CA PHE A 18 1.82 19.53 34.46
C PHE A 18 1.62 18.03 34.76
N LEU A 19 2.58 17.41 35.45
CA LEU A 19 2.30 16.21 36.23
C LEU A 19 1.75 16.69 37.59
N GLY A 20 0.42 16.62 37.76
CA GLY A 20 -0.28 17.01 38.99
C GLY A 20 -1.19 15.89 39.48
N ILE A 21 -0.75 15.23 40.53
CA ILE A 21 -1.32 14.05 41.19
C ILE A 21 -2.60 14.37 41.99
N SER A 22 -3.50 13.36 42.07
CA SER A 22 -4.55 13.09 43.09
C SER A 22 -5.87 13.86 43.12
N ASP A 23 -7.00 13.13 42.97
CA ASP A 23 -7.89 12.83 44.12
C ASP A 23 -8.82 11.62 43.84
N PRO A 24 -8.83 10.57 44.69
CA PRO A 24 -9.78 9.47 44.66
C PRO A 24 -10.79 9.56 45.82
N ALA A 25 -12.00 10.08 45.58
CA ALA A 25 -13.25 9.71 46.26
C ALA A 25 -14.35 10.78 46.08
N VAL A 26 -15.37 10.48 45.28
CA VAL A 26 -16.75 10.87 45.63
C VAL A 26 -17.65 9.69 45.32
N GLU A 27 -17.96 8.96 46.39
CA GLU A 27 -18.92 7.89 46.46
C GLU A 27 -20.34 8.45 46.71
N ARG A 28 -21.31 7.75 46.12
CA ARG A 28 -22.68 7.46 46.64
C ARG A 28 -23.74 8.56 46.67
N SER A 29 -24.80 8.30 45.88
CA SER A 29 -26.23 8.22 46.26
C SER A 29 -27.06 8.56 45.02
N THR A 30 -28.13 7.87 44.61
CA THR A 30 -29.14 7.10 45.34
C THR A 30 -29.87 6.19 44.35
N ALA A 31 -30.24 4.99 44.82
CA ALA A 31 -31.13 4.05 44.16
C ALA A 31 -32.60 4.46 44.23
N SER A 32 -33.37 4.11 43.18
CA SER A 32 -34.81 3.74 43.15
C SER A 32 -35.46 4.29 41.87
N ARG A 33 -36.40 3.64 41.17
CA ARG A 33 -37.06 2.33 41.20
C ARG A 33 -38.13 2.41 40.07
N LEU A 34 -38.63 1.25 39.62
CA LEU A 34 -39.73 0.98 38.68
C LEU A 34 -39.30 0.90 37.21
N ALA A 35 -39.17 -0.28 36.58
CA ALA A 35 -40.15 -1.36 36.32
C ALA A 35 -41.22 -0.97 35.28
N ALA A 36 -40.99 -1.40 34.04
CA ALA A 36 -41.96 -1.80 33.01
C ALA A 36 -41.13 -2.40 31.85
N GLU A 37 -40.96 -3.71 31.79
CA GLU A 37 -41.83 -4.60 31.00
C GLU A 37 -42.03 -4.10 29.56
N GLY A 38 -41.21 -4.64 28.67
CA GLY A 38 -41.23 -4.38 27.24
C GLY A 38 -40.44 -5.47 26.54
N SER A 39 -41.00 -6.68 26.61
CA SER A 39 -40.57 -7.86 25.87
C SER A 39 -40.42 -7.52 24.38
N LEU A 40 -39.18 -7.50 23.90
CA LEU A 40 -38.80 -7.83 22.53
C LEU A 40 -37.35 -8.32 22.61
N THR A 41 -37.23 -9.58 22.99
CA THR A 41 -36.07 -10.43 22.73
C THR A 41 -35.86 -10.49 21.21
N SER A 42 -35.29 -9.44 20.63
CA SER A 42 -34.50 -9.57 19.41
C SER A 42 -33.18 -10.19 19.82
N GLN A 43 -33.23 -11.48 20.16
CA GLN A 43 -32.13 -12.37 19.85
C GLN A 43 -32.03 -12.36 18.33
N ARG A 44 -31.32 -11.35 17.81
CA ARG A 44 -30.71 -11.42 16.50
C ARG A 44 -29.74 -12.57 16.64
N THR A 45 -30.20 -13.74 16.22
CA THR A 45 -29.42 -14.94 16.10
C THR A 45 -28.15 -14.53 15.35
N PHE A 46 -27.06 -14.36 16.10
CA PHE A 46 -25.73 -14.31 15.53
C PHE A 46 -25.58 -15.71 14.95
N ARG A 47 -25.98 -15.87 13.69
CA ARG A 47 -25.62 -17.04 12.93
C ARG A 47 -24.10 -16.98 12.86
N PRO A 48 -23.35 -17.94 13.45
CA PRO A 48 -22.01 -18.16 12.97
C PRO A 48 -22.20 -18.72 11.56
N ASN A 49 -22.29 -17.84 10.57
CA ASN A 49 -22.03 -18.26 9.21
C ASN A 49 -20.56 -18.68 9.24
N GLY A 50 -20.31 -19.98 9.36
CA GLY A 50 -19.07 -20.61 8.95
C GLY A 50 -18.92 -20.52 7.43
N GLY A 51 -19.06 -19.30 6.89
CA GLY A 51 -18.54 -18.96 5.58
C GLY A 51 -17.04 -19.00 5.74
N LEU A 52 -16.40 -19.94 5.06
CA LEU A 52 -14.96 -19.95 4.89
C LEU A 52 -14.61 -18.55 4.39
N GLN A 53 -13.87 -17.78 5.20
CA GLN A 53 -13.32 -16.50 4.75
C GLN A 53 -12.59 -16.76 3.42
N PRO A 54 -12.70 -15.89 2.40
CA PRO A 54 -11.96 -16.09 1.17
C PRO A 54 -10.48 -16.27 1.50
N MET A 55 -9.96 -17.46 1.21
CA MET A 55 -8.55 -17.80 1.37
C MET A 55 -7.95 -17.90 -0.03
N ALA A 56 -6.85 -17.18 -0.25
CA ALA A 56 -6.13 -17.25 -1.51
C ALA A 56 -4.63 -17.39 -1.28
N ARG A 57 -3.97 -18.00 -2.26
CA ARG A 57 -2.51 -18.04 -2.33
C ARG A 57 -2.03 -16.84 -3.11
N VAL A 58 -1.20 -16.04 -2.46
CA VAL A 58 -0.62 -14.83 -3.04
C VAL A 58 0.88 -14.80 -2.78
N PRO A 59 1.68 -14.21 -3.69
CA PRO A 59 3.10 -14.02 -3.47
C PRO A 59 3.33 -13.13 -2.25
N ALA A 60 4.07 -13.60 -1.26
CA ALA A 60 4.40 -12.83 -0.06
C ALA A 60 5.48 -11.79 -0.36
N PRO A 61 5.49 -10.64 0.34
CA PRO A 61 6.66 -9.78 0.39
C PRO A 61 7.89 -10.59 0.82
N HIS A 62 9.00 -10.43 0.12
CA HIS A 62 10.27 -11.11 0.41
C HIS A 62 11.44 -10.14 0.43
N ARG A 63 12.53 -10.55 1.10
CA ARG A 63 13.78 -9.79 1.12
C ARG A 63 14.51 -9.97 -0.21
N ILE A 64 15.18 -8.93 -0.68
CA ILE A 64 15.96 -8.97 -1.92
C ILE A 64 16.98 -10.13 -1.88
N GLY A 65 16.99 -10.93 -2.93
CA GLY A 65 17.85 -12.12 -3.05
C GLY A 65 17.36 -13.36 -2.31
N GLN A 66 16.19 -13.31 -1.65
CA GLN A 66 15.45 -14.49 -1.23
C GLN A 66 14.42 -14.87 -2.30
N PRO A 67 14.08 -16.17 -2.43
CA PRO A 67 13.02 -16.57 -3.34
C PRO A 67 11.66 -16.05 -2.85
N GLU A 68 10.85 -15.58 -3.79
CA GLU A 68 9.44 -15.27 -3.54
C GLU A 68 8.71 -16.56 -3.11
N LEU A 69 7.93 -16.46 -2.04
CA LEU A 69 7.14 -17.57 -1.50
C LEU A 69 5.66 -17.25 -1.60
N GLU A 70 4.83 -18.26 -1.89
CA GLU A 70 3.39 -18.12 -1.78
C GLU A 70 2.93 -18.33 -0.34
N ILE A 71 2.03 -17.48 0.13
CA ILE A 71 1.38 -17.62 1.44
C ILE A 71 -0.13 -17.75 1.29
N GLU A 72 -0.74 -18.47 2.22
CA GLU A 72 -2.20 -18.52 2.35
C GLU A 72 -2.67 -17.31 3.17
N ALA A 73 -3.30 -16.38 2.48
CA ALA A 73 -3.84 -15.15 3.05
C ALA A 73 -5.36 -15.24 3.19
N SER A 74 -5.91 -14.59 4.21
CA SER A 74 -7.35 -14.57 4.50
C SER A 74 -7.85 -13.14 4.72
N VAL A 75 -9.03 -12.86 4.17
CA VAL A 75 -9.74 -11.58 4.35
C VAL A 75 -10.05 -11.31 5.82
N GLY A 76 -9.93 -10.06 6.27
CA GLY A 76 -10.30 -9.63 7.62
C GLY A 76 -9.34 -10.09 8.73
N THR A 77 -8.14 -10.55 8.38
CA THR A 77 -7.11 -10.95 9.35
C THR A 77 -6.48 -9.73 10.04
N PHE A 78 -6.44 -8.58 9.36
CA PHE A 78 -5.91 -7.34 9.88
C PHE A 78 -7.00 -6.53 10.59
N VAL A 79 -6.88 -6.36 11.92
CA VAL A 79 -7.97 -5.85 12.77
C VAL A 79 -7.89 -4.34 13.02
N ASP A 80 -6.71 -3.73 12.88
CA ASP A 80 -6.52 -2.30 13.10
C ASP A 80 -6.70 -1.52 11.79
N ASP A 81 -7.86 -0.87 11.61
CA ASP A 81 -8.17 -0.10 10.41
C ASP A 81 -7.19 1.06 10.16
N VAL A 82 -6.73 1.73 11.22
CA VAL A 82 -5.84 2.90 11.09
C VAL A 82 -4.45 2.46 10.64
N VAL A 83 -3.96 1.35 11.19
CA VAL A 83 -2.68 0.79 10.78
C VAL A 83 -2.78 0.16 9.39
N ALA A 84 -3.91 -0.47 9.05
CA ALA A 84 -4.14 -1.01 7.70
C ALA A 84 -4.06 0.08 6.64
N ASP A 85 -4.69 1.24 6.88
CA ASP A 85 -4.65 2.35 5.92
C ASP A 85 -3.23 2.90 5.75
N LYS A 86 -2.48 3.05 6.86
CA LYS A 86 -1.06 3.46 6.80
C LYS A 86 -0.19 2.45 6.04
N LEU A 87 -0.43 1.17 6.27
CA LEU A 87 0.29 0.09 5.61
C LEU A 87 -0.02 0.04 4.12
N ALA A 88 -1.29 0.22 3.73
CA ALA A 88 -1.68 0.29 2.33
C ALA A 88 -1.01 1.48 1.63
N SER A 89 -0.98 2.66 2.27
CA SER A 89 -0.23 3.82 1.77
C SER A 89 1.27 3.52 1.63
N PHE A 90 1.90 2.94 2.66
CA PHE A 90 3.30 2.53 2.60
C PHE A 90 3.62 1.60 1.42
N LEU A 91 2.75 0.60 1.19
CA LEU A 91 2.90 -0.37 0.11
C LEU A 91 2.75 0.25 -1.28
N GLU A 92 1.94 1.30 -1.42
CA GLU A 92 1.67 2.00 -2.66
C GLU A 92 2.68 3.11 -2.97
N GLU A 93 3.13 3.84 -1.95
CA GLU A 93 4.04 4.99 -2.09
C GLU A 93 5.52 4.61 -2.20
N ALA A 94 5.84 3.32 -2.05
CA ALA A 94 7.19 2.80 -2.23
C ALA A 94 7.70 2.97 -3.67
N GLU A 95 8.99 2.72 -3.89
CA GLU A 95 9.59 2.91 -5.21
C GLU A 95 9.15 1.77 -6.16
N PRO A 96 8.59 2.08 -7.34
CA PRO A 96 8.20 1.08 -8.30
C PRO A 96 9.41 0.56 -9.10
N LEU A 97 9.67 -0.75 -9.04
CA LEU A 97 10.63 -1.42 -9.93
C LEU A 97 9.99 -1.71 -11.29
N VAL A 98 8.72 -2.12 -11.29
CA VAL A 98 7.94 -2.40 -12.50
C VAL A 98 6.53 -1.88 -12.29
N TYR A 99 6.04 -1.05 -13.23
CA TYR A 99 4.65 -0.60 -13.23
C TYR A 99 3.98 -1.05 -14.52
N SER A 100 2.91 -1.84 -14.41
CA SER A 100 2.09 -2.23 -15.55
C SER A 100 0.77 -1.48 -15.50
N PRO A 101 0.30 -0.89 -16.62
CA PRO A 101 -1.04 -0.30 -16.69
C PRO A 101 -2.16 -1.36 -16.65
N GLY A 102 -1.81 -2.66 -16.66
CA GLY A 102 -2.77 -3.75 -16.57
C GLY A 102 -3.24 -4.04 -15.15
N THR A 103 -4.36 -4.77 -15.06
CA THR A 103 -4.90 -5.29 -13.80
C THR A 103 -5.21 -6.78 -13.93
N VAL A 104 -5.12 -7.52 -12.82
CA VAL A 104 -5.47 -8.95 -12.75
C VAL A 104 -6.72 -9.15 -11.89
N PRO A 105 -7.48 -10.25 -12.09
CA PRO A 105 -8.60 -10.57 -11.22
C PRO A 105 -8.15 -10.59 -9.75
N ASP A 106 -8.96 -9.99 -8.89
CA ASP A 106 -8.70 -9.97 -7.46
C ASP A 106 -9.02 -11.36 -6.86
N PRO A 107 -8.04 -12.06 -6.26
CA PRO A 107 -8.24 -13.38 -5.71
C PRO A 107 -9.11 -13.41 -4.44
N PHE A 108 -9.29 -12.27 -3.77
CA PHE A 108 -10.11 -12.16 -2.56
C PHE A 108 -11.50 -11.60 -2.82
N ALA A 109 -11.76 -11.07 -4.02
CA ALA A 109 -13.04 -10.47 -4.33
C ALA A 109 -14.16 -11.50 -4.49
N GLU A 110 -15.32 -11.18 -3.91
CA GLU A 110 -16.55 -11.93 -4.15
C GLU A 110 -17.11 -11.71 -5.56
N SER A 111 -16.74 -10.59 -6.19
CA SER A 111 -17.16 -10.22 -7.54
C SER A 111 -16.07 -10.53 -8.58
N PRO A 112 -16.42 -11.21 -9.70
CA PRO A 112 -15.46 -11.51 -10.77
C PRO A 112 -14.96 -10.27 -11.53
N ASP A 113 -15.62 -9.12 -11.36
CA ASP A 113 -15.26 -7.87 -12.02
C ASP A 113 -14.22 -7.05 -11.25
N MET A 114 -13.94 -7.41 -9.99
CA MET A 114 -12.96 -6.71 -9.18
C MET A 114 -11.54 -7.11 -9.60
N ARG A 115 -10.68 -6.11 -9.76
CA ARG A 115 -9.33 -6.28 -10.27
C ARG A 115 -8.34 -5.51 -9.42
N VAL A 116 -7.15 -6.07 -9.26
CA VAL A 116 -6.03 -5.44 -8.54
C VAL A 116 -4.92 -5.03 -9.49
N ARG A 117 -4.14 -4.04 -9.06
CA ARG A 117 -3.07 -3.45 -9.85
C ARG A 117 -1.87 -4.39 -9.96
N VAL A 118 -1.18 -4.32 -11.10
CA VAL A 118 0.03 -5.11 -11.36
C VAL A 118 1.24 -4.19 -11.34
N GLY A 119 2.13 -4.45 -10.39
CA GLY A 119 3.42 -3.79 -10.29
C GLY A 119 4.29 -4.51 -9.27
N ILE A 120 5.58 -4.23 -9.30
CA ILE A 120 6.56 -4.68 -8.33
C ILE A 120 7.15 -3.44 -7.68
N MET A 121 7.11 -3.40 -6.35
CA MET A 121 7.48 -2.28 -5.51
C MET A 121 8.63 -2.67 -4.59
N THR A 122 9.40 -1.69 -4.13
CA THR A 122 10.51 -1.91 -3.19
C THR A 122 10.74 -0.70 -2.27
N ASP A 123 11.28 -0.97 -1.09
CA ASP A 123 11.87 0.03 -0.18
C ASP A 123 13.41 -0.04 -0.14
N GLY A 124 14.03 -0.88 -0.97
CA GLY A 124 15.47 -1.13 -1.00
C GLY A 124 15.95 -2.32 -0.17
N GLU A 125 15.10 -2.90 0.69
CA GLU A 125 15.37 -4.15 1.43
C GLU A 125 14.39 -5.27 1.05
N TRP A 126 13.12 -4.92 0.82
CA TRP A 126 12.03 -5.83 0.48
C TRP A 126 11.49 -5.56 -0.92
N VAL A 127 10.92 -6.60 -1.51
CA VAL A 127 10.22 -6.57 -2.80
C VAL A 127 8.82 -7.14 -2.58
N TRP A 128 7.82 -6.51 -3.21
CA TRP A 128 6.44 -6.97 -3.14
C TRP A 128 5.63 -6.58 -4.37
N HIS A 129 4.53 -7.29 -4.59
CA HIS A 129 3.54 -6.93 -5.58
C HIS A 129 2.68 -5.74 -5.13
N LEU A 130 2.45 -4.77 -6.02
CA LEU A 130 1.58 -3.60 -5.77
C LEU A 130 0.15 -4.00 -5.33
N ALA A 131 -0.32 -5.16 -5.76
CA ALA A 131 -1.60 -5.73 -5.35
C ALA A 131 -1.75 -5.87 -3.83
N TRP A 132 -0.65 -5.94 -3.07
CA TRP A 132 -0.69 -5.95 -1.61
C TRP A 132 -1.30 -4.68 -1.00
N SER A 133 -1.10 -3.51 -1.62
CA SER A 133 -1.80 -2.29 -1.18
C SER A 133 -3.32 -2.48 -1.30
N ASP A 134 -3.78 -3.03 -2.44
CA ASP A 134 -5.19 -3.29 -2.68
C ASP A 134 -5.74 -4.36 -1.70
N TYR A 135 -4.96 -5.41 -1.40
CA TYR A 135 -5.35 -6.47 -0.45
C TYR A 135 -5.50 -5.96 0.99
N VAL A 136 -4.58 -5.11 1.44
CA VAL A 136 -4.64 -4.51 2.78
C VAL A 136 -5.78 -3.49 2.85
N HIS A 137 -5.93 -2.66 1.82
CA HIS A 137 -6.92 -1.58 1.80
C HIS A 137 -8.36 -2.10 1.72
N TYR A 138 -8.66 -2.97 0.74
CA TYR A 138 -10.03 -3.44 0.49
C TYR A 138 -10.41 -4.67 1.32
N HIS A 139 -9.47 -5.58 1.56
CA HIS A 139 -9.76 -6.90 2.15
C HIS A 139 -9.19 -7.07 3.56
N ARG A 140 -8.47 -6.07 4.09
CA ARG A 140 -7.83 -6.16 5.42
C ARG A 140 -7.02 -7.44 5.58
N VAL A 141 -6.29 -7.83 4.53
CA VAL A 141 -5.40 -8.99 4.56
C VAL A 141 -4.14 -8.62 5.34
N SER A 142 -3.68 -9.52 6.20
CA SER A 142 -2.42 -9.33 6.92
C SER A 142 -1.24 -9.87 6.11
N PRO A 143 -0.22 -9.07 5.79
CA PRO A 143 1.06 -9.58 5.31
C PRO A 143 1.78 -10.42 6.38
N PRO A 144 2.90 -11.08 6.03
CA PRO A 144 3.75 -11.77 7.00
C PRO A 144 4.20 -10.85 8.15
N ASP A 145 4.26 -11.40 9.36
CA ASP A 145 4.63 -10.65 10.57
C ASP A 145 6.03 -10.01 10.47
N GLU A 146 6.97 -10.67 9.78
CA GLU A 146 8.32 -10.13 9.56
C GLU A 146 8.30 -8.83 8.74
N PHE A 147 7.44 -8.79 7.71
CA PHE A 147 7.26 -7.61 6.88
C PHE A 147 6.52 -6.51 7.65
N LEU A 148 5.53 -6.86 8.46
CA LEU A 148 4.84 -5.91 9.34
C LEU A 148 5.78 -5.26 10.35
N ALA A 149 6.68 -6.05 10.96
CA ALA A 149 7.68 -5.53 11.87
C ALA A 149 8.64 -4.55 11.17
N HIS A 150 9.01 -4.84 9.92
CA HIS A 150 9.82 -3.96 9.09
C HIS A 150 9.10 -2.64 8.76
N ALA A 151 7.86 -2.72 8.24
CA ALA A 151 7.05 -1.53 7.96
C ALA A 151 6.83 -0.67 9.21
N ALA A 152 6.60 -1.29 10.37
CA ALA A 152 6.49 -0.59 11.64
C ALA A 152 7.80 0.09 12.06
N ALA A 153 8.96 -0.55 11.85
CA ALA A 153 10.27 0.04 12.12
C ALA A 153 10.54 1.28 11.26
N MET A 154 9.99 1.32 10.04
CA MET A 154 10.04 2.48 9.15
C MET A 154 8.89 3.47 9.37
N ASN A 155 8.09 3.30 10.43
CA ASN A 155 6.90 4.12 10.71
C ASN A 155 5.92 4.21 9.53
N TYR A 156 5.80 3.15 8.73
CA TYR A 156 4.95 3.11 7.54
C TYR A 156 5.23 4.24 6.53
N THR A 157 6.50 4.67 6.45
CA THR A 157 6.93 5.69 5.50
C THR A 157 7.82 5.05 4.45
N ALA A 158 7.48 5.22 3.17
CA ALA A 158 8.28 4.75 2.06
C ALA A 158 9.64 5.45 2.04
N SER A 159 10.72 4.68 1.91
CA SER A 159 12.06 5.24 1.73
C SER A 159 12.33 5.49 0.25
N GLU A 160 12.86 6.67 -0.07
CA GLU A 160 13.40 6.92 -1.41
C GLU A 160 14.70 6.12 -1.59
N ILE A 161 14.81 5.41 -2.72
CA ILE A 161 16.03 4.69 -3.11
C ILE A 161 16.63 5.34 -4.37
N SER A 162 17.94 5.22 -4.54
CA SER A 162 18.57 5.75 -5.76
C SER A 162 18.24 4.87 -6.98
N VAL A 163 18.28 5.47 -8.16
CA VAL A 163 18.02 4.77 -9.44
C VAL A 163 19.01 3.62 -9.63
N GLU A 164 20.28 3.82 -9.27
CA GLU A 164 21.31 2.79 -9.34
C GLU A 164 20.95 1.60 -8.45
N ARG A 165 20.47 1.87 -7.22
CA ARG A 165 20.04 0.81 -6.30
C ARG A 165 18.81 0.08 -6.84
N ALA A 166 17.84 0.79 -7.41
CA ALA A 166 16.68 0.16 -8.03
C ALA A 166 17.10 -0.77 -9.19
N MET A 167 18.06 -0.36 -10.01
CA MET A 167 18.61 -1.19 -11.10
C MET A 167 19.29 -2.47 -10.59
N GLU A 168 20.09 -2.38 -9.52
CA GLU A 168 20.72 -3.55 -8.89
C GLU A 168 19.66 -4.56 -8.43
N ILE A 169 18.54 -4.08 -7.89
CA ILE A 169 17.45 -4.93 -7.41
C ILE A 169 16.72 -5.58 -8.59
N VAL A 170 16.42 -4.83 -9.65
CA VAL A 170 15.82 -5.37 -10.88
C VAL A 170 16.67 -6.50 -11.45
N GLU A 171 18.00 -6.33 -11.50
CA GLU A 171 18.92 -7.36 -11.97
C GLU A 171 18.92 -8.58 -11.04
N ALA A 172 18.98 -8.37 -9.72
CA ALA A 172 18.99 -9.45 -8.73
C ALA A 172 17.70 -10.29 -8.74
N GLU A 173 16.55 -9.64 -8.95
CA GLU A 173 15.24 -10.29 -9.03
C GLU A 173 14.96 -10.86 -10.43
N GLY A 174 15.86 -10.65 -11.40
CA GLY A 174 15.69 -11.11 -12.78
C GLY A 174 14.49 -10.44 -13.49
N LEU A 175 14.11 -9.25 -13.04
CA LEU A 175 13.01 -8.49 -13.61
C LEU A 175 13.43 -7.91 -14.97
N PRO A 176 12.48 -7.73 -15.91
CA PRO A 176 12.79 -7.13 -17.20
C PRO A 176 13.29 -5.70 -16.99
N MET A 177 14.53 -5.44 -17.42
CA MET A 177 15.11 -4.10 -17.37
C MET A 177 14.20 -3.10 -18.10
N PRO A 178 14.01 -1.87 -17.57
CA PRO A 178 13.15 -0.86 -18.18
C PRO A 178 13.68 -0.27 -19.51
N GLU A 179 14.60 -0.96 -20.21
CA GLU A 179 15.14 -0.52 -21.51
C GLU A 179 14.06 -0.28 -22.57
N THR A 180 12.86 -0.84 -22.41
CA THR A 180 11.70 -0.59 -23.27
C THR A 180 11.10 0.82 -23.15
N CYS A 181 11.46 1.62 -22.15
CA CYS A 181 11.02 3.02 -22.04
C CYS A 181 12.02 4.02 -22.64
N LEU A 182 13.23 3.59 -23.02
CA LEU A 182 14.17 4.44 -23.74
C LEU A 182 13.91 4.41 -25.25
N LEU A 183 13.13 5.40 -25.68
CA LEU A 183 13.01 6.01 -27.03
C LEU A 183 11.93 5.47 -27.99
N PRO A 184 11.01 6.32 -28.50
CA PRO A 184 10.70 6.26 -29.91
C PRO A 184 11.96 6.66 -30.68
N ARG A 185 12.60 5.65 -31.27
CA ARG A 185 13.57 5.73 -32.36
C ARG A 185 13.27 6.97 -33.21
N VAL A 186 14.10 8.02 -33.09
CA VAL A 186 14.09 9.15 -34.03
C VAL A 186 14.17 8.52 -35.42
N ARG A 187 13.08 8.61 -36.20
CA ARG A 187 13.17 8.36 -37.63
C ARG A 187 14.16 9.41 -38.14
N SER A 188 15.38 8.99 -38.46
CA SER A 188 16.24 9.73 -39.37
C SER A 188 15.42 9.93 -40.64
N VAL A 189 14.82 11.10 -40.78
CA VAL A 189 14.22 11.52 -42.03
C VAL A 189 15.42 11.77 -42.92
N SER A 190 15.72 10.82 -43.79
CA SER A 190 16.67 11.02 -44.87
C SER A 190 16.16 12.23 -45.65
N SER A 191 16.87 13.35 -45.53
CA SER A 191 16.78 14.45 -46.47
C SER A 191 17.20 13.92 -47.84
N GLU A 192 16.26 13.40 -48.63
CA GLU A 192 16.40 13.36 -50.07
C GLU A 192 16.30 14.81 -50.55
N SER A 193 17.46 15.47 -50.56
CA SER A 193 17.72 16.67 -51.33
C SER A 193 17.46 16.32 -52.79
N SER A 194 16.28 16.70 -53.28
CA SER A 194 15.93 16.64 -54.68
C SER A 194 16.72 17.72 -55.43
N ASP A 195 17.98 17.43 -55.74
CA ASP A 195 18.74 18.11 -56.79
C ASP A 195 18.04 17.89 -58.12
N ARG A 196 17.17 18.83 -58.50
CA ARG A 196 16.70 18.95 -59.87
C ARG A 196 17.84 19.54 -60.69
N LEU A 197 18.63 18.65 -61.28
CA LEU A 197 19.45 18.95 -62.44
C LEU A 197 18.58 19.62 -63.51
N GLY A 198 19.07 20.75 -63.99
CA GLY A 198 18.68 21.27 -65.28
C GLY A 198 19.28 20.48 -66.43
N ASP A 199 18.98 21.01 -67.61
CA ASP A 199 19.68 20.88 -68.87
C ASP A 199 19.08 19.90 -69.92
N SER A 200 18.38 20.54 -70.85
CA SER A 200 18.53 20.48 -72.31
C SER A 200 18.79 19.14 -72.99
N THR A 201 17.91 18.78 -73.93
CA THR A 201 18.18 18.81 -75.39
C THR A 201 16.88 18.62 -76.17
#